data_AF-A0A9D1WPR9-F1
#
_entry.id   AF-A0A9D1WPR9-F1
#
_cell.length_a   1.000
_cell.length_b   1.000
_cell.length_c   1.000
_cell.angle_alpha   90.00
_cell.angle_beta   90.00
_cell.angle_gamma   90.00
#
_symmetry.space_group_name_H-M   'P 1'
#
loop_
_entity.id
_entity.type
_entity.pdbx_description
1 polymer ?
#
loop_
_entity_poly.entity_id
_entity_poly.type
_entity_poly.pdbx_seq_one_letter_code
_entity_poly.pdbx_strand_id
1 'polypeptide(L)'
;MLLTTAEGVGLGVLGVGLPDIVLFIGMVLKGIYEIALHYGYAYDSDSERYLILKLIATSMSKGPVWETENQEVDKILLSPPAADEGRMKQQIEDTARLLAMDMLVLKFIQGLPLVGVVGGAFNPVYYRKILHYARLKYYKRYLKDKLRKAASI
;
A
#
# COMPACT_ATOMS: atom_id res chain seq x y z
N MET A 1 4.09 11.80 -41.70
CA MET A 1 4.31 13.02 -40.89
C MET A 1 3.01 13.30 -40.16
N LEU A 2 2.94 13.03 -38.84
CA LEU A 2 2.98 14.04 -37.74
C LEU A 2 1.68 14.89 -37.77
N LEU A 3 0.79 14.99 -36.76
CA LEU A 3 0.90 14.88 -35.30
C LEU A 3 -0.49 14.63 -34.67
N THR A 4 -0.51 13.81 -33.61
CA THR A 4 -1.25 13.92 -32.32
C THR A 4 -2.16 15.13 -32.07
N THR A 5 -3.31 14.90 -31.41
CA THR A 5 -3.71 15.47 -30.09
C THR A 5 -5.05 14.86 -29.65
N ALA A 6 -5.13 14.39 -28.40
CA ALA A 6 -6.32 14.12 -27.57
C ALA A 6 -6.49 12.68 -27.01
N GLU A 7 -5.46 11.84 -27.07
CA GLU A 7 -5.35 10.70 -26.15
C GLU A 7 -4.61 11.19 -24.90
N GLY A 8 -5.28 11.37 -23.76
CA GLY A 8 -4.52 11.46 -22.50
C GLY A 8 -5.13 12.09 -21.25
N VAL A 9 -6.22 12.88 -21.32
CA VAL A 9 -6.65 13.65 -20.11
C VAL A 9 -8.09 13.38 -19.67
N GLY A 10 -8.85 12.55 -20.38
CA GLY A 10 -10.32 12.50 -20.23
C GLY A 10 -10.92 11.44 -19.30
N LEU A 11 -10.18 10.51 -18.70
CA LEU A 11 -10.80 9.40 -17.94
C LEU A 11 -11.43 9.81 -16.60
N GLY A 12 -11.11 10.98 -16.06
CA GLY A 12 -11.71 11.51 -14.83
C GLY A 12 -13.06 12.22 -15.01
N VAL A 13 -13.44 12.57 -16.25
CA VAL A 13 -14.63 13.41 -16.55
C VAL A 13 -15.72 12.64 -17.30
N LEU A 14 -15.44 11.42 -17.78
CA LEU A 14 -16.31 10.66 -18.70
C LEU A 14 -17.31 9.70 -18.04
N GLY A 15 -17.79 9.97 -16.82
CA GLY A 15 -19.00 9.31 -16.29
C GLY A 15 -18.94 7.78 -16.13
N VAL A 16 -17.77 7.16 -16.28
CA VAL A 16 -17.51 5.78 -15.85
C VAL A 16 -17.03 5.87 -14.41
N GLY A 17 -17.80 5.34 -13.46
CA GLY A 17 -17.47 5.40 -12.03
C GLY A 17 -16.02 4.98 -11.76
N LEU A 18 -15.38 5.61 -10.77
CA LEU A 18 -14.02 5.27 -10.35
C LEU A 18 -13.95 3.74 -10.13
N PRO A 19 -13.00 3.01 -10.76
CA PRO A 19 -12.92 1.57 -10.55
C PRO A 19 -12.77 1.26 -9.05
N ASP A 20 -13.52 0.30 -8.50
CA ASP A 20 -13.55 0.00 -7.06
C ASP A 20 -12.16 -0.21 -6.43
N ILE A 21 -11.20 -0.66 -7.24
CA ILE A 21 -9.79 -0.86 -6.87
C ILE A 21 -9.10 0.48 -6.56
N VAL A 22 -9.37 1.54 -7.32
CA VAL A 22 -8.78 2.87 -7.08
C VAL A 22 -9.27 3.45 -5.77
N LEU A 23 -10.58 3.31 -5.47
CA LEU A 23 -11.15 3.71 -4.18
C LEU A 23 -10.55 2.89 -3.03
N PHE A 24 -10.41 1.58 -3.21
CA PHE A 24 -9.78 0.71 -2.21
C PHE A 24 -8.34 1.12 -1.91
N ILE A 25 -7.51 1.35 -2.94
CA ILE A 25 -6.12 1.79 -2.78
C ILE A 25 -6.07 3.13 -2.05
N GLY A 26 -6.91 4.09 -2.44
CA GLY A 26 -7.01 5.39 -1.77
C GLY A 26 -7.33 5.27 -0.28
N MET A 27 -8.28 4.39 0.08
CA MET A 27 -8.61 4.13 1.48
C MET A 27 -7.48 3.45 2.26
N VAL A 28 -6.79 2.48 1.66
CA VAL A 28 -5.63 1.82 2.27
C VAL A 28 -4.53 2.85 2.55
N LEU A 29 -4.18 3.67 1.56
CA LEU A 29 -3.16 4.71 1.72
C LEU A 29 -3.55 5.70 2.82
N LYS A 30 -4.79 6.22 2.79
CA LYS A 30 -5.31 7.12 3.84
C LYS A 30 -5.18 6.48 5.23
N GLY A 31 -5.58 5.22 5.38
CA GLY A 31 -5.50 4.53 6.67
C GLY A 31 -4.06 4.34 7.16
N ILE A 32 -3.11 4.07 6.26
CA ILE A 32 -1.69 3.97 6.64
C ILE A 32 -1.12 5.35 6.99
N TYR A 33 -1.48 6.41 6.27
CA TYR A 33 -1.07 7.78 6.59
C TYR A 33 -1.56 8.20 7.98
N GLU A 34 -2.81 7.90 8.32
CA GLU A 34 -3.37 8.15 9.65
C GLU A 34 -2.62 7.37 10.74
N ILE A 35 -2.24 6.11 10.49
CA ILE A 35 -1.42 5.31 11.41
C ILE A 35 -0.02 5.93 11.59
N ALA A 36 0.64 6.33 10.51
CA ALA A 36 1.96 6.95 10.57
C ALA A 36 1.93 8.22 11.43
N LEU A 37 0.97 9.11 11.14
CA LEU A 37 0.76 10.35 11.89
C LEU A 37 0.41 10.08 13.36
N HIS A 38 -0.43 9.09 13.64
CA HIS A 38 -0.80 8.71 15.01
C HIS A 38 0.43 8.35 15.87
N TYR A 39 1.43 7.71 15.28
CA TYR A 39 2.69 7.38 15.97
C TYR A 39 3.77 8.46 15.84
N GLY A 40 3.47 9.59 15.22
CA GLY A 40 4.37 10.75 15.11
C GLY A 40 5.34 10.70 13.93
N TYR A 41 5.02 9.97 12.86
CA TYR A 41 5.82 9.88 11.64
C TYR A 41 5.13 10.60 10.47
N ALA A 42 5.86 11.48 9.78
CA ALA A 42 5.39 12.13 8.56
C ALA A 42 5.42 11.16 7.37
N TYR A 43 4.38 11.17 6.53
CA TYR A 43 4.18 10.18 5.45
C TYR A 43 4.67 10.64 4.07
N ASP A 44 5.11 11.89 3.95
CA ASP A 44 5.30 12.59 2.68
C ASP A 44 6.72 12.46 2.10
N SER A 45 7.69 12.01 2.89
CA SER A 45 9.06 11.74 2.43
C SER A 45 9.14 10.52 1.50
N ASP A 46 10.10 10.51 0.56
CA ASP A 46 10.28 9.41 -0.39
C ASP A 46 10.57 8.08 0.30
N SER A 47 11.40 8.09 1.35
CA SER A 47 11.68 6.88 2.13
C SER A 47 10.44 6.35 2.86
N GLU A 48 9.56 7.24 3.34
CA GLU A 48 8.33 6.81 4.00
C GLU A 48 7.29 6.32 2.97
N ARG A 49 7.15 6.96 1.81
CA ARG A 49 6.33 6.47 0.70
C ARG A 49 6.76 5.07 0.26
N TYR A 50 8.07 4.85 0.16
CA TYR A 50 8.64 3.54 -0.14
C TYR A 50 8.26 2.51 0.92
N LEU A 51 8.44 2.86 2.20
CA LEU A 51 8.05 2.00 3.32
C LEU A 51 6.55 1.67 3.27
N ILE A 52 5.68 2.64 3.00
CA ILE A 52 4.23 2.42 2.91
C ILE A 52 3.88 1.42 1.81
N LEU A 53 4.48 1.54 0.63
CA LEU A 53 4.32 0.56 -0.44
C LEU A 53 4.84 -0.82 -0.02
N LYS A 54 6.01 -0.88 0.65
CA LYS A 54 6.56 -2.12 1.20
C LYS A 54 5.63 -2.75 2.22
N LEU A 55 5.02 -1.98 3.12
CA LEU A 55 4.06 -2.46 4.11
C LEU A 55 2.84 -3.10 3.43
N ILE A 56 2.31 -2.46 2.38
CA ILE A 56 1.20 -3.00 1.59
C ILE A 56 1.63 -4.32 0.95
N ALA A 57 2.71 -4.32 0.16
CA ALA A 57 3.21 -5.51 -0.53
C ALA A 57 3.48 -6.68 0.43
N THR A 58 4.22 -6.43 1.52
CA THR A 58 4.52 -7.46 2.51
C THR A 58 3.26 -7.98 3.20
N SER A 59 2.29 -7.14 3.53
CA SER A 59 1.04 -7.64 4.13
C SER A 59 0.24 -8.55 3.18
N MET A 60 0.48 -8.46 1.87
CA MET A 60 -0.18 -9.27 0.84
C MET A 60 0.58 -10.56 0.51
N SER A 61 1.89 -10.61 0.78
CA SER A 61 2.71 -11.81 0.52
C SER A 61 2.38 -12.95 1.51
N LYS A 62 2.83 -14.17 1.17
CA LYS A 62 2.50 -15.42 1.87
C LYS A 62 3.73 -16.32 1.97
N GLY A 63 3.75 -17.22 2.96
CA GLY A 63 4.80 -18.23 3.11
C GLY A 63 6.20 -17.64 3.34
N PRO A 64 7.28 -18.30 2.89
CA PRO A 64 8.66 -17.87 3.14
C PRO A 64 8.99 -16.45 2.64
N VAL A 65 8.32 -16.02 1.56
CA VAL A 65 8.44 -14.65 1.03
C VAL A 65 7.97 -13.63 2.06
N TRP A 66 6.86 -13.91 2.77
CA TRP A 66 6.36 -13.02 3.82
C TRP A 66 7.37 -12.83 4.95
N GLU A 67 8.01 -13.91 5.41
CA GLU A 67 8.99 -13.84 6.49
C GLU A 67 10.19 -12.97 6.10
N THR A 68 10.68 -13.16 4.88
CA THR A 68 11.82 -12.42 4.33
C THR A 68 11.49 -10.94 4.20
N GLU A 69 10.34 -10.62 3.60
CA GLU A 69 9.86 -9.26 3.40
C GLU A 69 9.53 -8.56 4.74
N ASN A 70 9.00 -9.30 5.72
CA ASN A 70 8.69 -8.80 7.05
C ASN A 70 9.95 -8.40 7.83
N GLN A 71 11.03 -9.18 7.68
CA GLN A 71 12.35 -8.82 8.20
C GLN A 71 12.93 -7.60 7.47
N GLU A 72 12.76 -7.51 6.15
CA GLU A 72 13.22 -6.37 5.38
C GLU A 72 12.53 -5.07 5.79
N VAL A 73 11.22 -5.11 6.01
CA VAL A 73 10.47 -3.99 6.61
C VAL A 73 11.08 -3.59 7.95
N ASP A 74 11.44 -4.55 8.81
CA ASP A 74 12.06 -4.24 10.11
C ASP A 74 13.41 -3.53 9.98
N LYS A 75 14.18 -3.81 8.93
CA LYS A 75 15.43 -3.11 8.63
C LYS A 75 15.15 -1.68 8.14
N ILE A 76 14.21 -1.52 7.20
CA ILE A 76 13.83 -0.21 6.66
C ILE A 76 13.35 0.74 7.76
N LEU A 77 12.57 0.24 8.73
CA LEU A 77 12.08 1.05 9.86
C LEU A 77 13.22 1.63 10.70
N LEU A 78 14.37 0.96 10.77
CA LEU A 78 15.54 1.39 11.54
C LEU A 78 16.51 2.22 10.71
N SER A 79 16.63 1.89 9.43
CA SER A 79 17.57 2.47 8.48
C SER A 79 16.87 2.63 7.14
N PRO A 80 16.14 3.75 6.94
CA PRO A 80 15.44 4.00 5.70
C PRO A 80 16.42 4.03 4.53
N PRO A 81 16.07 3.42 3.38
CA PRO A 81 16.92 3.50 2.20
C PRO A 81 17.00 4.95 1.72
N ALA A 82 18.13 5.28 1.10
CA ALA A 82 18.26 6.51 0.32
C ALA A 82 17.18 6.53 -0.77
N ALA A 83 16.71 7.74 -1.10
CA ALA A 83 15.78 7.94 -2.20
C ALA A 83 16.43 7.46 -3.51
N ASP A 84 15.76 6.53 -4.19
CA ASP A 84 16.20 5.97 -5.46
C ASP A 84 14.96 5.71 -6.32
N GLU A 85 14.89 6.40 -7.46
CA GLU A 85 13.72 6.39 -8.34
C GLU A 85 13.50 4.99 -8.96
N GLY A 86 14.59 4.30 -9.31
CA GLY A 86 14.54 2.93 -9.85
C GLY A 86 13.91 1.95 -8.84
N ARG A 87 14.39 1.99 -7.60
CA ARG A 87 13.86 1.17 -6.50
C ARG A 87 12.42 1.52 -6.16
N MET A 88 12.04 2.80 -6.18
CA MET A 88 10.67 3.23 -5.97
C MET A 88 9.75 2.66 -7.06
N LYS A 89 10.14 2.80 -8.34
CA LYS A 89 9.38 2.27 -9.47
C LYS A 89 9.18 0.75 -9.35
N GLN A 90 10.25 0.01 -9.03
CA GLN A 90 10.17 -1.43 -8.82
C GLN A 90 9.19 -1.78 -7.68
N GLN A 91 9.25 -1.05 -6.57
CA GLN A 91 8.35 -1.28 -5.44
C GLN A 91 6.87 -1.00 -5.78
N ILE A 92 6.59 0.01 -6.62
CA ILE A 92 5.25 0.27 -7.14
C ILE A 92 4.78 -0.92 -7.98
N GLU A 93 5.61 -1.41 -8.90
CA GLU A 93 5.30 -2.55 -9.77
C GLU A 93 5.03 -3.83 -8.97
N ASP A 94 5.86 -4.13 -7.97
CA ASP A 94 5.70 -5.30 -7.10
C ASP A 94 4.41 -5.22 -6.26
N THR A 95 4.13 -4.04 -5.70
CA THR A 95 2.91 -3.79 -4.92
C THR A 95 1.67 -3.93 -5.81
N ALA A 96 1.70 -3.35 -7.02
CA ALA A 96 0.62 -3.45 -7.99
C ALA A 96 0.38 -4.90 -8.43
N ARG A 97 1.44 -5.68 -8.67
CA ARG A 97 1.34 -7.09 -9.04
C ARG A 97 0.67 -7.92 -7.94
N LEU A 98 1.10 -7.76 -6.69
CA LEU A 98 0.53 -8.50 -5.55
C LEU A 98 -0.94 -8.13 -5.30
N LEU A 99 -1.27 -6.84 -5.37
CA LEU A 99 -2.66 -6.37 -5.27
C LEU A 99 -3.51 -6.91 -6.43
N ALA A 100 -3.02 -6.84 -7.67
CA ALA A 100 -3.74 -7.32 -8.84
C ALA A 100 -3.98 -8.84 -8.77
N MET A 101 -2.96 -9.64 -8.43
CA MET A 101 -3.11 -11.09 -8.32
C MET A 101 -4.13 -11.48 -7.27
N ASP A 102 -4.02 -10.96 -6.04
CA ASP A 102 -4.97 -11.31 -4.97
C ASP A 102 -6.38 -10.81 -5.28
N MET A 103 -6.54 -9.62 -5.89
CA MET A 103 -7.86 -9.12 -6.31
C MET A 103 -8.45 -9.92 -7.49
N LEU A 104 -7.64 -10.40 -8.43
CA LEU A 104 -8.08 -11.30 -9.51
C LEU A 104 -8.53 -12.65 -8.97
N VAL A 105 -7.76 -13.25 -8.04
CA VAL A 105 -8.14 -14.50 -7.37
C VAL A 105 -9.47 -14.36 -6.63
N LEU A 106 -9.68 -13.25 -5.92
CA LEU A 106 -10.95 -12.99 -5.24
C LEU A 106 -12.10 -12.80 -6.22
N LYS A 107 -11.89 -12.06 -7.31
CA LYS A 107 -12.90 -11.89 -8.36
C LYS A 107 -13.25 -13.20 -9.06
N PHE A 108 -12.31 -14.14 -9.13
CA PHE A 108 -12.53 -15.49 -9.64
C PHE A 108 -13.32 -16.37 -8.65
N ILE A 109 -12.95 -16.35 -7.37
CA ILE A 109 -13.70 -17.05 -6.31
C ILE A 109 -15.12 -16.50 -6.17
N GLN A 110 -15.27 -15.18 -6.30
CA GLN A 110 -16.57 -14.49 -6.29
C GLN A 110 -17.35 -14.68 -7.59
N GLY A 111 -16.75 -15.29 -8.62
CA GLY A 111 -17.41 -15.80 -9.83
C GLY A 111 -18.24 -14.76 -10.58
N LEU A 112 -17.61 -13.71 -11.12
CA LEU A 112 -18.26 -12.61 -11.89
C LEU A 112 -19.63 -12.96 -12.54
N PRO A 113 -20.74 -12.43 -12.01
CA PRO A 113 -21.90 -12.06 -12.80
C PRO A 113 -21.99 -10.54 -12.82
N LEU A 114 -21.86 -9.95 -14.01
CA LEU A 114 -21.84 -8.51 -14.26
C LEU A 114 -23.22 -7.84 -14.09
N VAL A 115 -24.04 -8.22 -13.09
CA VAL A 115 -25.43 -7.77 -13.00
C VAL A 115 -25.77 -7.18 -11.64
N GLY A 116 -25.83 -5.84 -11.63
CA GLY A 116 -26.86 -5.03 -10.97
C GLY A 116 -27.18 -5.35 -9.51
N VAL A 117 -26.58 -4.59 -8.58
CA VAL A 117 -27.26 -3.74 -7.60
C VAL A 117 -26.17 -2.96 -6.87
N VAL A 118 -26.21 -1.65 -7.10
CA VAL A 118 -25.66 -0.55 -6.29
C VAL A 118 -25.31 -0.94 -4.84
N GLY A 119 -24.02 -0.87 -4.50
CA GLY A 119 -23.51 -0.54 -3.16
C GLY A 119 -23.21 -1.69 -2.20
N GLY A 120 -21.92 -2.02 -1.99
CA GLY A 120 -21.52 -2.62 -0.70
C GLY A 120 -20.32 -3.56 -0.64
N ALA A 121 -19.77 -4.07 -1.75
CA ALA A 121 -18.73 -5.09 -1.70
C ALA A 121 -17.29 -4.51 -1.69
N PHE A 122 -16.99 -3.55 -0.80
CA PHE A 122 -15.59 -3.35 -0.42
C PHE A 122 -15.14 -4.57 0.37
N ASN A 123 -13.96 -5.14 0.10
CA ASN A 123 -13.48 -6.30 0.84
C ASN A 123 -12.79 -5.85 2.15
N PRO A 124 -13.48 -5.89 3.32
CA PRO A 124 -12.92 -5.37 4.57
C PRO A 124 -11.75 -6.20 5.07
N VAL A 125 -11.60 -7.45 4.61
CA VAL A 125 -10.58 -8.38 5.10
C VAL A 125 -9.19 -7.89 4.73
N TYR A 126 -8.98 -7.51 3.47
CA TYR A 126 -7.67 -7.02 3.01
C TYR A 126 -7.32 -5.67 3.61
N TYR A 127 -8.29 -4.75 3.64
CA TYR A 127 -8.12 -3.46 4.30
C TYR A 127 -7.67 -3.64 5.76
N ARG A 128 -8.39 -4.48 6.53
CA ARG A 128 -8.05 -4.77 7.93
C ARG A 128 -6.69 -5.45 8.05
N LYS A 129 -6.36 -6.40 7.18
CA LYS A 129 -5.07 -7.10 7.17
C LYS A 129 -3.91 -6.12 6.97
N ILE A 130 -3.99 -5.27 5.93
CA ILE A 130 -2.96 -4.28 5.61
C ILE A 130 -2.79 -3.29 6.77
N LEU A 131 -3.88 -2.71 7.26
CA LEU A 131 -3.81 -1.72 8.35
C LEU A 131 -3.34 -2.33 9.67
N HIS A 132 -3.73 -3.57 9.98
CA HIS A 132 -3.26 -4.26 11.18
C HIS A 132 -1.75 -4.46 11.13
N TYR A 133 -1.22 -4.94 9.98
CA TYR A 133 0.21 -5.10 9.78
C TYR A 133 0.96 -3.76 9.88
N ALA A 134 0.46 -2.71 9.20
CA ALA A 134 1.04 -1.38 9.28
C ALA A 134 1.08 -0.86 10.73
N ARG A 135 -0.03 -0.99 11.47
CA ARG A 135 -0.11 -0.58 12.88
C ARG A 135 0.93 -1.29 13.75
N LEU A 136 1.11 -2.60 13.58
CA LEU A 136 2.13 -3.36 14.32
C LEU A 136 3.54 -2.84 14.03
N LYS A 137 3.83 -2.53 12.76
CA LYS A 137 5.15 -2.04 12.35
C LYS A 137 5.45 -0.62 12.84
N TYR A 138 4.48 0.29 12.75
CA TYR A 138 4.63 1.63 13.31
C TYR A 138 4.72 1.62 14.84
N TYR A 139 3.92 0.79 15.51
CA TYR A 139 4.03 0.63 16.97
C TYR A 139 5.41 0.11 17.39
N LYS A 140 5.93 -0.89 16.66
CA LYS A 140 7.28 -1.42 16.88
C LYS A 140 8.36 -0.35 16.68
N ARG A 141 8.26 0.46 15.62
CA ARG A 141 9.17 1.59 15.36
C ARG A 141 9.13 2.60 16.52
N TYR A 142 7.93 2.99 16.94
CA TYR A 142 7.71 3.92 18.05
C TYR A 142 8.35 3.44 19.35
N LEU A 143 8.14 2.18 19.74
CA LEU A 143 8.76 1.61 20.94
C LEU A 143 10.28 1.60 20.86
N LYS A 144 10.85 1.21 19.71
CA LYS A 144 12.30 1.20 19.50
C LYS A 144 12.90 2.60 19.60
N ASP A 145 12.23 3.61 19.04
CA ASP A 145 12.69 4.99 19.12
C ASP A 145 12.63 5.53 20.56
N LYS A 146 11.59 5.17 21.33
CA LYS A 146 11.50 5.50 22.76
C LYS A 146 12.63 4.84 23.58
N LEU A 147 12.91 3.57 23.34
CA LEU A 147 14.00 2.85 24.02
C LEU A 147 15.37 3.45 23.69
N ARG A 148 15.62 3.78 22.42
CA ARG A 148 16.87 4.45 22.01
C ARG A 148 17.07 5.79 22.70
N LYS A 149 16.02 6.61 22.79
CA LYS A 149 16.05 7.90 23.50
C LYS A 149 16.31 7.73 24.99
N ALA A 150 15.74 6.71 25.62
CA ALA A 150 15.96 6.40 27.03
C ALA A 150 17.39 5.92 27.31
N ALA A 151 18.01 5.18 26.38
CA ALA A 151 19.38 4.68 26.51
C ALA A 151 20.46 5.73 26.18
N SER A 152 20.10 6.86 25.57
CA SER A 152 20.99 7.98 25.28
C SER A 152 21.02 9.06 26.38
N ILE A 153 20.30 8.84 27.47
CA ILE A 153 20.27 9.68 28.69
C ILE A 153 21.06 8.93 29.76
#